data_AF-A0A4V2A692-F1
#
_entry.id   AF-A0A4V2A692-F1
#
_cell.length_a   1.000
_cell.length_b   1.000
_cell.length_c   1.000
_cell.angle_alpha   90.00
_cell.angle_beta   90.00
_cell.angle_gamma   90.00
#
_symmetry.space_group_name_H-M   'P 1'
#
loop_
_entity.id
_entity.type
_entity.pdbx_description
1 polymer ?
#
loop_
_entity_poly.entity_id
_entity_poly.type
_entity_poly.pdbx_seq_one_letter_code
_entity_poly.pdbx_strand_id
1 'polypeptide(L)'
;MKKIALVLLMFSFTAAVSAQTYDDIKNFILLGQYKKAKEDLDKKMTNAKFASKPEAYLLKTTIYGVLAGDSSVAGTPQGDALNAEAEAAWAKYKEMQPTLEMAKEESYKNGPISIYSNYFSKGYKAYEAKKYAESFTSFKKVAEYSDMLQQMKILTAPLDTNVMILAAFTAENSDHKDDAAKYYTRLADAKVGGNGFEGVYRFLVTYNFNKKDLAAFEKYKAIGLELYPQSEFFT
;
A
#
# COMPACT_ATOMS: atom_id res chain seq x y z
N MET A 1 -0.16 -42.67 -41.09
CA MET A 1 0.59 -41.82 -40.11
C MET A 1 0.69 -40.34 -40.49
N LYS A 2 0.50 -39.90 -41.76
CA LYS A 2 0.59 -38.47 -42.14
C LYS A 2 -0.70 -37.64 -42.00
N LYS A 3 -1.83 -38.22 -41.59
CA LYS A 3 -3.12 -37.51 -41.46
C LYS A 3 -3.56 -37.21 -40.02
N ILE A 4 -2.83 -37.71 -39.02
CA ILE A 4 -3.18 -37.55 -37.59
C ILE A 4 -2.39 -36.41 -36.93
N ALA A 5 -1.26 -35.99 -37.52
CA ALA A 5 -0.43 -34.92 -36.97
C ALA A 5 -1.03 -33.50 -37.11
N LEU A 6 -2.03 -33.30 -37.96
CA LEU A 6 -2.60 -31.97 -38.24
C LEU A 6 -3.76 -31.58 -37.30
N VAL A 7 -4.35 -32.55 -36.59
CA VAL A 7 -5.47 -32.28 -35.66
C VAL A 7 -4.97 -31.90 -34.26
N LEU A 8 -3.73 -32.27 -33.90
CA LEU A 8 -3.12 -31.91 -32.62
C LEU A 8 -2.54 -30.48 -32.57
N LEU A 9 -2.40 -29.79 -33.72
CA LEU A 9 -1.90 -28.41 -33.76
C LEU A 9 -2.99 -27.33 -33.56
N MET A 10 -4.28 -27.69 -33.62
CA MET A 10 -5.38 -26.73 -33.46
C MET A 10 -5.77 -26.44 -32.01
N PHE A 11 -5.18 -27.12 -31.02
CA PHE A 11 -5.51 -26.92 -29.62
C PHE A 11 -4.62 -25.91 -28.86
N SER A 12 -3.60 -25.33 -29.50
CA SER A 12 -2.70 -24.35 -28.88
C SER A 12 -2.99 -22.89 -29.21
N PHE A 13 -3.97 -22.58 -30.07
CA PHE A 13 -4.25 -21.20 -30.49
C PHE A 13 -5.21 -20.41 -29.58
N THR A 14 -5.91 -21.04 -28.65
CA THR A 14 -6.87 -20.35 -27.79
C THR A 14 -6.21 -19.52 -26.68
N ALA A 15 -4.98 -19.85 -26.29
CA ALA A 15 -4.22 -19.09 -25.31
C ALA A 15 -3.64 -17.79 -25.89
N ALA A 16 -3.23 -17.80 -27.18
CA ALA A 16 -2.62 -16.64 -27.84
C ALA A 16 -3.62 -15.48 -28.06
N VAL A 17 -4.89 -15.78 -28.36
CA VAL A 17 -5.93 -14.75 -28.58
C VAL A 17 -6.29 -14.00 -27.28
N SER A 18 -6.16 -14.65 -26.11
CA SER A 18 -6.42 -14.02 -24.83
C SER A 18 -5.28 -13.12 -24.33
N ALA A 19 -4.04 -13.31 -24.80
CA ALA A 19 -2.92 -12.42 -24.44
C ALA A 19 -3.05 -11.05 -25.14
N GLN A 20 -3.41 -11.04 -26.42
CA GLN A 20 -3.59 -9.82 -27.21
C GLN A 20 -4.64 -8.85 -26.63
N THR A 21 -5.61 -9.31 -25.84
CA THR A 21 -6.70 -8.44 -25.36
C THR A 21 -6.26 -7.41 -24.32
N TYR A 22 -5.16 -7.67 -23.60
CA TYR A 22 -4.64 -6.82 -22.53
C TYR A 22 -3.45 -5.97 -22.97
N ASP A 23 -2.70 -6.42 -23.99
CA ASP A 23 -1.46 -5.80 -24.45
C ASP A 23 -1.64 -4.34 -24.91
N ASP A 24 -2.75 -4.01 -25.58
CA ASP A 24 -3.03 -2.63 -25.98
C ASP A 24 -3.13 -1.68 -24.78
N ILE A 25 -3.81 -2.11 -23.71
CA ILE A 25 -3.95 -1.31 -22.48
C ILE A 25 -2.59 -1.18 -21.78
N LYS A 26 -1.81 -2.26 -21.73
CA LYS A 26 -0.45 -2.24 -21.16
C LYS A 26 0.45 -1.28 -21.93
N ASN A 27 0.36 -1.26 -23.26
CA ASN A 27 1.10 -0.32 -24.09
C ASN A 27 0.72 1.13 -23.76
N PHE A 28 -0.57 1.44 -23.58
CA PHE A 28 -0.97 2.77 -23.11
C PHE A 28 -0.40 3.11 -21.73
N ILE A 29 -0.38 2.16 -20.79
CA ILE A 29 0.22 2.37 -19.46
C ILE A 29 1.72 2.66 -19.57
N LEU A 30 2.46 1.85 -20.34
CA LEU A 30 3.91 2.02 -20.53
C LEU A 30 4.26 3.33 -21.25
N LEU A 31 3.34 3.84 -22.09
CA LEU A 31 3.47 5.15 -22.75
C LEU A 31 2.93 6.31 -21.90
N GLY A 32 2.50 6.08 -20.65
CA GLY A 32 1.93 7.09 -19.76
C GLY A 32 0.56 7.63 -20.21
N GLN A 33 -0.11 6.98 -21.16
CA GLN A 33 -1.38 7.41 -21.73
C GLN A 33 -2.58 6.91 -20.90
N TYR A 34 -2.56 7.17 -19.59
CA TYR A 34 -3.53 6.62 -18.64
C TYR A 34 -4.99 6.97 -18.93
N LYS A 35 -5.27 8.15 -19.50
CA LYS A 35 -6.64 8.53 -19.91
C LYS A 35 -7.18 7.61 -21.01
N LYS A 36 -6.39 7.36 -22.06
CA LYS A 36 -6.74 6.40 -23.13
C LYS A 36 -6.82 4.97 -22.61
N ALA A 37 -5.89 4.60 -21.73
CA ALA A 37 -5.91 3.30 -21.07
C ALA A 37 -7.23 3.08 -20.30
N LYS A 38 -7.72 4.10 -19.59
CA LYS A 38 -9.00 4.05 -18.87
C LYS A 38 -10.18 3.88 -19.83
N GLU A 39 -10.24 4.65 -20.90
CA GLU A 39 -11.31 4.56 -21.89
C GLU A 39 -11.42 3.14 -22.48
N ASP A 40 -10.29 2.55 -22.90
CA ASP A 40 -10.28 1.20 -23.46
C ASP A 40 -10.58 0.13 -22.40
N LEU A 41 -10.01 0.28 -21.19
CA LEU A 41 -10.28 -0.61 -20.06
C LEU A 41 -11.78 -0.63 -19.73
N ASP A 42 -12.41 0.53 -19.55
CA ASP A 42 -13.81 0.63 -19.13
C ASP A 42 -14.73 -0.04 -20.15
N LYS A 43 -14.45 0.18 -21.44
CA LYS A 43 -15.15 -0.51 -22.53
C LYS A 43 -14.98 -2.03 -22.44
N LYS A 44 -13.76 -2.52 -22.25
CA LYS A 44 -13.46 -3.96 -22.20
C LYS A 44 -13.95 -4.64 -20.92
N MET A 45 -14.06 -3.91 -19.80
CA MET A 45 -14.58 -4.44 -18.52
C MET A 45 -16.05 -4.85 -18.60
N THR A 46 -16.81 -4.36 -19.60
CA THR A 46 -18.18 -4.84 -19.88
C THR A 46 -18.22 -6.28 -20.42
N ASN A 47 -17.10 -6.78 -20.93
CA ASN A 47 -16.98 -8.15 -21.44
C ASN A 47 -16.64 -9.12 -20.29
N ALA A 48 -17.53 -10.06 -20.02
CA ALA A 48 -17.36 -11.05 -18.95
C ALA A 48 -16.07 -11.89 -19.07
N LYS A 49 -15.64 -12.23 -20.30
CA LYS A 49 -14.39 -12.98 -20.52
C LYS A 49 -13.18 -12.14 -20.14
N PHE A 50 -13.18 -10.85 -20.47
CA PHE A 50 -12.11 -9.93 -20.08
C PHE A 50 -12.06 -9.77 -18.56
N ALA A 51 -13.21 -9.47 -17.92
CA ALA A 51 -13.32 -9.28 -16.48
C ALA A 51 -13.11 -10.58 -15.66
N SER A 52 -13.12 -11.75 -16.28
CA SER A 52 -12.88 -13.04 -15.59
C SER A 52 -11.42 -13.29 -15.21
N LYS A 53 -10.48 -12.43 -15.60
CA LYS A 53 -9.05 -12.61 -15.39
C LYS A 53 -8.49 -11.63 -14.34
N PRO A 54 -7.51 -12.06 -13.52
CA PRO A 54 -6.88 -11.19 -12.52
C PRO A 54 -6.23 -9.95 -13.17
N GLU A 55 -5.66 -10.10 -14.37
CA GLU A 55 -5.02 -9.02 -15.13
C GLU A 55 -5.96 -7.82 -15.38
N ALA A 56 -7.26 -8.05 -15.60
CA ALA A 56 -8.24 -6.98 -15.80
C ALA A 56 -8.35 -6.06 -14.57
N TYR A 57 -8.40 -6.66 -13.39
CA TYR A 57 -8.46 -5.94 -12.13
C TYR A 57 -7.15 -5.23 -11.81
N LEU A 58 -6.02 -5.85 -12.15
CA LEU A 58 -4.71 -5.25 -11.95
C LEU A 58 -4.47 -4.04 -12.88
N LEU A 59 -4.92 -4.11 -14.12
CA LEU A 59 -4.98 -2.95 -15.03
C LEU A 59 -5.85 -1.85 -14.45
N LYS A 60 -7.04 -2.19 -13.92
CA LYS A 60 -7.92 -1.22 -13.26
C LYS A 60 -7.25 -0.56 -12.06
N THR A 61 -6.64 -1.33 -11.17
CA THR A 61 -5.85 -0.81 -10.04
C THR A 61 -4.79 0.18 -10.51
N THR A 62 -4.04 -0.16 -11.55
CA THR A 62 -2.96 0.66 -12.07
C THR A 62 -3.46 1.97 -12.66
N ILE A 63 -4.42 1.89 -13.58
CA ILE A 63 -4.93 3.05 -14.30
C ILE A 63 -5.66 4.00 -13.37
N TYR A 64 -6.56 3.48 -12.54
CA TYR A 64 -7.35 4.31 -11.64
C TYR A 64 -6.50 4.88 -10.50
N GLY A 65 -5.55 4.11 -9.95
CA GLY A 65 -4.65 4.58 -8.92
C GLY A 65 -3.78 5.74 -9.40
N VAL A 66 -3.21 5.62 -10.60
CA VAL A 66 -2.41 6.71 -11.19
C VAL A 66 -3.27 7.94 -11.48
N LEU A 67 -4.45 7.77 -12.07
CA LEU A 67 -5.34 8.90 -12.39
C LEU A 67 -5.90 9.58 -11.14
N ALA A 68 -6.08 8.87 -10.03
CA ALA A 68 -6.48 9.47 -8.76
C ALA A 68 -5.46 10.48 -8.22
N GLY A 69 -4.18 10.27 -8.53
CA GLY A 69 -3.07 11.17 -8.18
C GLY A 69 -2.79 12.26 -9.23
N ASP A 70 -3.54 12.31 -10.34
CA ASP A 70 -3.38 13.35 -11.36
C ASP A 70 -3.68 14.73 -10.75
N SER A 71 -2.84 15.72 -11.04
CA SER A 71 -2.94 17.06 -10.45
C SER A 71 -4.28 17.76 -10.71
N SER A 72 -5.03 17.35 -11.75
CA SER A 72 -6.35 17.90 -12.03
C SER A 72 -7.44 17.43 -11.06
N VAL A 73 -7.25 16.32 -10.37
CA VAL A 73 -8.25 15.71 -9.47
C VAL A 73 -7.71 15.32 -8.09
N ALA A 74 -6.39 15.36 -7.89
CA ALA A 74 -5.76 14.94 -6.64
C ALA A 74 -6.29 15.73 -5.43
N GLY A 75 -6.79 15.02 -4.41
CA GLY A 75 -7.38 15.61 -3.22
C GLY A 75 -8.79 16.19 -3.41
N THR A 76 -9.44 15.91 -4.54
CA THR A 76 -10.86 16.19 -4.75
C THR A 76 -11.70 14.92 -4.54
N PRO A 77 -13.04 15.03 -4.37
CA PRO A 77 -13.91 13.85 -4.31
C PRO A 77 -13.80 12.92 -5.54
N GLN A 78 -13.47 13.47 -6.72
CA GLN A 78 -13.24 12.68 -7.92
C GLN A 78 -11.97 11.83 -7.82
N GLY A 79 -10.87 12.41 -7.32
CA GLY A 79 -9.63 11.67 -7.07
C GLY A 79 -9.83 10.58 -6.01
N ASP A 80 -10.56 10.91 -4.94
CA ASP A 80 -10.93 9.95 -3.89
C ASP A 80 -11.75 8.77 -4.45
N ALA A 81 -12.73 9.04 -5.32
CA ALA A 81 -13.54 8.00 -5.95
C ALA A 81 -12.70 7.08 -6.85
N LEU A 82 -11.80 7.65 -7.66
CA LEU A 82 -10.86 6.87 -8.48
C LEU A 82 -9.96 5.98 -7.62
N ASN A 83 -9.44 6.51 -6.51
CA ASN A 83 -8.58 5.74 -5.61
C ASN A 83 -9.34 4.60 -4.93
N ALA A 84 -10.59 4.82 -4.52
CA ALA A 84 -11.46 3.80 -3.95
C ALA A 84 -11.77 2.69 -4.97
N GLU A 85 -12.03 3.03 -6.22
CA GLU A 85 -12.20 2.04 -7.30
C GLU A 85 -10.92 1.25 -7.58
N ALA A 86 -9.75 1.90 -7.50
CA ALA A 86 -8.46 1.24 -7.62
C ALA A 86 -8.23 0.23 -6.48
N GLU A 87 -8.55 0.60 -5.23
CA GLU A 87 -8.46 -0.26 -4.06
C GLU A 87 -9.43 -1.45 -4.16
N ALA A 88 -10.67 -1.22 -4.60
CA ALA A 88 -11.64 -2.30 -4.81
C ALA A 88 -11.17 -3.28 -5.89
N ALA A 89 -10.62 -2.78 -6.99
CA ALA A 89 -10.01 -3.63 -8.02
C ALA A 89 -8.80 -4.40 -7.48
N TRP A 90 -7.97 -3.77 -6.64
CA TRP A 90 -6.81 -4.41 -6.03
C TRP A 90 -7.22 -5.54 -5.09
N ALA A 91 -8.23 -5.31 -4.25
CA ALA A 91 -8.81 -6.35 -3.40
C ALA A 91 -9.28 -7.53 -4.23
N LYS A 92 -9.97 -7.28 -5.36
CA LYS A 92 -10.43 -8.34 -6.24
C LYS A 92 -9.28 -9.12 -6.89
N TYR A 93 -8.23 -8.43 -7.33
CA TYR A 93 -7.02 -9.08 -7.83
C TYR A 93 -6.40 -10.00 -6.77
N LYS A 94 -6.27 -9.55 -5.52
CA LYS A 94 -5.69 -10.34 -4.43
C LYS A 94 -6.49 -11.61 -4.11
N GLU A 95 -7.82 -11.55 -4.21
CA GLU A 95 -8.66 -12.75 -4.08
C GLU A 95 -8.37 -13.79 -5.17
N MET A 96 -8.11 -13.33 -6.40
CA MET A 96 -7.90 -14.20 -7.56
C MET A 96 -6.46 -14.70 -7.67
N GLN A 97 -5.48 -13.89 -7.25
CA GLN A 97 -4.06 -14.20 -7.35
C GLN A 97 -3.29 -13.79 -6.07
N PRO A 98 -3.37 -14.58 -5.00
CA PRO A 98 -2.77 -14.24 -3.70
C PRO A 98 -1.24 -14.12 -3.70
N THR A 99 -0.56 -14.69 -4.71
CA THR A 99 0.92 -14.67 -4.81
C THR A 99 1.48 -13.31 -5.20
N LEU A 100 0.65 -12.40 -5.75
CA LEU A 100 1.01 -11.04 -6.20
C LEU A 100 2.15 -10.95 -7.24
N GLU A 101 2.68 -12.06 -7.76
CA GLU A 101 3.80 -12.06 -8.71
C GLU A 101 3.54 -11.18 -9.94
N MET A 102 2.35 -11.26 -10.54
CA MET A 102 1.97 -10.43 -11.69
C MET A 102 1.98 -8.94 -11.33
N ALA A 103 1.60 -8.56 -10.10
CA ALA A 103 1.59 -7.16 -9.68
C ALA A 103 2.99 -6.53 -9.56
N LYS A 104 4.07 -7.31 -9.70
CA LYS A 104 5.44 -6.81 -9.72
C LYS A 104 5.92 -6.38 -11.10
N GLU A 105 5.22 -6.74 -12.17
CA GLU A 105 5.62 -6.37 -13.54
C GLU A 105 5.51 -4.86 -13.77
N GLU A 106 6.32 -4.33 -14.69
CA GLU A 106 6.44 -2.89 -14.93
C GLU A 106 5.10 -2.22 -15.28
N SER A 107 4.25 -2.92 -16.02
CA SER A 107 2.92 -2.43 -16.43
C SER A 107 1.92 -2.33 -15.28
N TYR A 108 2.21 -2.88 -14.10
CA TYR A 108 1.24 -2.98 -13.01
C TYR A 108 1.74 -2.49 -11.66
N LYS A 109 3.04 -2.54 -11.39
CA LYS A 109 3.60 -2.21 -10.07
C LYS A 109 3.21 -0.82 -9.58
N ASN A 110 2.98 0.11 -10.52
CA ASN A 110 2.54 1.47 -10.21
C ASN A 110 1.13 1.53 -9.60
N GLY A 111 0.28 0.51 -9.75
CA GLY A 111 -1.03 0.47 -9.12
C GLY A 111 -1.00 0.54 -7.60
N PRO A 112 -0.47 -0.47 -6.90
CA PRO A 112 -0.34 -0.42 -5.44
C PRO A 112 0.55 0.72 -4.96
N ILE A 113 1.59 1.12 -5.72
CA ILE A 113 2.41 2.30 -5.42
C ILE A 113 1.57 3.59 -5.44
N SER A 114 0.74 3.79 -6.45
CA SER A 114 -0.11 4.98 -6.53
C SER A 114 -1.15 5.02 -5.42
N ILE A 115 -1.77 3.88 -5.07
CA ILE A 115 -2.70 3.84 -3.93
C ILE A 115 -1.99 4.24 -2.64
N TYR A 116 -0.80 3.69 -2.38
CA TYR A 116 0.07 4.08 -1.28
C TYR A 116 0.31 5.61 -1.28
N SER A 117 0.77 6.18 -2.39
CA SER A 117 1.09 7.61 -2.52
C SER A 117 -0.14 8.51 -2.35
N ASN A 118 -1.30 8.10 -2.85
CA ASN A 118 -2.54 8.85 -2.75
C ASN A 118 -3.01 8.93 -1.28
N TYR A 119 -3.00 7.81 -0.56
CA TYR A 119 -3.33 7.82 0.87
C TYR A 119 -2.28 8.55 1.71
N PHE A 120 -0.99 8.44 1.36
CA PHE A 120 0.07 9.18 2.04
C PHE A 120 -0.20 10.68 1.92
N SER A 121 -0.45 11.17 0.70
CA SER A 121 -0.72 12.58 0.44
C SER A 121 -1.97 13.07 1.16
N LYS A 122 -3.03 12.25 1.17
CA LYS A 122 -4.28 12.56 1.91
C LYS A 122 -4.05 12.62 3.42
N GLY A 123 -3.37 11.62 3.97
CA GLY A 123 -3.02 11.54 5.39
C GLY A 123 -2.15 12.71 5.83
N TYR A 124 -1.17 13.09 5.01
CA TYR A 124 -0.28 14.21 5.28
C TYR A 124 -1.02 15.55 5.30
N LYS A 125 -1.90 15.81 4.31
CA LYS A 125 -2.74 17.02 4.31
C LYS A 125 -3.64 17.10 5.55
N ALA A 126 -4.23 15.99 5.97
CA ALA A 126 -5.03 15.93 7.19
C ALA A 126 -4.17 16.15 8.45
N TYR A 127 -2.94 15.64 8.46
CA TYR A 127 -1.96 15.87 9.54
C TYR A 127 -1.59 17.36 9.65
N GLU A 128 -1.27 18.03 8.54
CA GLU A 128 -0.97 19.46 8.50
C GLU A 128 -2.15 20.30 9.00
N ALA A 129 -3.38 19.86 8.68
CA ALA A 129 -4.62 20.45 9.18
C ALA A 129 -4.98 20.05 10.63
N LYS A 130 -4.12 19.30 11.33
CA LYS A 130 -4.32 18.76 12.69
C LYS A 130 -5.57 17.89 12.84
N LYS A 131 -6.10 17.34 11.74
CA LYS A 131 -7.22 16.40 11.72
C LYS A 131 -6.70 15.00 11.98
N TYR A 132 -6.24 14.74 13.20
CA TYR A 132 -5.46 13.53 13.51
C TYR A 132 -6.24 12.22 13.28
N ALA A 133 -7.55 12.17 13.53
CA ALA A 133 -8.35 10.96 13.27
C ALA A 133 -8.48 10.64 11.77
N GLU A 134 -8.69 11.67 10.94
CA GLU A 134 -8.75 11.53 9.47
C GLU A 134 -7.37 11.15 8.91
N SER A 135 -6.33 11.80 9.43
CA SER A 135 -4.94 11.49 9.09
C SER A 135 -4.57 10.05 9.45
N PHE A 136 -4.92 9.61 10.66
CA PHE A 136 -4.67 8.25 11.12
C PHE A 136 -5.38 7.21 10.25
N THR A 137 -6.63 7.46 9.87
CA THR A 137 -7.38 6.57 8.96
C THR A 137 -6.62 6.36 7.65
N SER A 138 -6.02 7.43 7.11
CA SER A 138 -5.20 7.35 5.91
C SER A 138 -3.87 6.63 6.17
N PHE A 139 -3.13 7.00 7.22
CA PHE A 139 -1.83 6.38 7.52
C PHE A 139 -1.92 4.91 7.91
N LYS A 140 -3.04 4.45 8.47
CA LYS A 140 -3.32 3.02 8.66
C LYS A 140 -3.32 2.27 7.33
N LYS A 141 -3.98 2.82 6.30
CA LYS A 141 -3.93 2.27 4.94
C LYS A 141 -2.53 2.31 4.35
N VAL A 142 -1.82 3.43 4.52
CA VAL A 142 -0.44 3.57 4.05
C VAL A 142 0.47 2.52 4.68
N ALA A 143 0.32 2.23 5.98
CA ALA A 143 1.09 1.18 6.66
C ALA A 143 0.79 -0.22 6.08
N GLU A 144 -0.47 -0.55 5.82
CA GLU A 144 -0.86 -1.81 5.16
C GLU A 144 -0.23 -1.94 3.76
N TYR A 145 -0.24 -0.86 2.97
CA TYR A 145 0.39 -0.85 1.65
C TYR A 145 1.92 -0.86 1.71
N SER A 146 2.54 -0.20 2.70
CA SER A 146 3.98 -0.27 2.93
C SER A 146 4.42 -1.72 3.14
N ASP A 147 3.77 -2.44 4.06
CA ASP A 147 4.10 -3.83 4.37
C ASP A 147 3.94 -4.73 3.13
N MET A 148 2.88 -4.49 2.35
CA MET A 148 2.64 -5.20 1.09
C MET A 148 3.72 -4.91 0.04
N LEU A 149 4.10 -3.64 -0.15
CA LEU A 149 5.14 -3.24 -1.10
C LEU A 149 6.51 -3.81 -0.70
N GLN A 150 6.78 -3.98 0.60
CA GLN A 150 7.96 -4.70 1.10
C GLN A 150 7.91 -6.19 0.77
N GLN A 151 6.76 -6.86 1.00
CA GLN A 151 6.56 -8.27 0.62
C GLN A 151 6.75 -8.48 -0.89
N MET A 152 6.31 -7.52 -1.70
CA MET A 152 6.51 -7.51 -3.15
C MET A 152 7.95 -7.19 -3.58
N LYS A 153 8.83 -6.81 -2.64
CA LYS A 153 10.20 -6.32 -2.87
C LYS A 153 10.28 -5.07 -3.75
N ILE A 154 9.20 -4.28 -3.77
CA ILE A 154 9.16 -2.96 -4.40
C ILE A 154 9.79 -1.93 -3.45
N LEU A 155 9.35 -1.94 -2.19
CA LEU A 155 10.01 -1.18 -1.13
C LEU A 155 11.11 -2.06 -0.54
N THR A 156 12.37 -1.64 -0.69
CA THR A 156 13.54 -2.42 -0.25
C THR A 156 13.94 -2.15 1.20
N ALA A 157 13.48 -1.02 1.77
CA ALA A 157 13.67 -0.71 3.18
C ALA A 157 12.88 -1.70 4.05
N PRO A 158 13.49 -2.30 5.09
CA PRO A 158 12.82 -3.27 5.95
C PRO A 158 11.72 -2.65 6.82
N LEU A 159 11.76 -1.33 7.02
CA LEU A 159 10.76 -0.57 7.75
C LEU A 159 10.58 0.80 7.09
N ASP A 160 9.35 1.18 6.77
CA ASP A 160 9.03 2.56 6.37
C ASP A 160 8.88 3.43 7.62
N THR A 161 10.01 3.98 8.09
CA THR A 161 10.06 4.76 9.33
C THR A 161 9.16 5.99 9.28
N ASN A 162 9.00 6.61 8.10
CA ASN A 162 8.17 7.81 7.93
C ASN A 162 6.68 7.49 8.11
N VAL A 163 6.23 6.39 7.51
CA VAL A 163 4.84 5.94 7.68
C VAL A 163 4.59 5.50 9.11
N MET A 164 5.53 4.75 9.72
CA MET A 164 5.36 4.29 11.10
C MET A 164 5.23 5.45 12.08
N ILE A 165 6.09 6.48 11.97
CA ILE A 165 6.03 7.61 12.91
C ILE A 165 4.76 8.43 12.72
N LEU A 166 4.34 8.67 11.47
CA LEU A 166 3.11 9.42 11.18
C LEU A 166 1.86 8.65 11.61
N ALA A 167 1.80 7.33 11.35
CA ALA A 167 0.71 6.48 11.82
C ALA A 167 0.62 6.45 13.35
N ALA A 168 1.76 6.29 14.04
CA ALA A 168 1.80 6.26 15.49
C ALA A 168 1.38 7.59 16.12
N PHE A 169 1.95 8.69 15.64
CA PHE A 169 1.67 10.03 16.16
C PHE A 169 0.20 10.42 15.94
N THR A 170 -0.34 10.18 14.75
CA THR A 170 -1.74 10.51 14.43
C THR A 170 -2.72 9.62 15.20
N ALA A 171 -2.39 8.35 15.43
CA ALA A 171 -3.14 7.45 16.30
C ALA A 171 -3.17 7.96 17.75
N GLU A 172 -2.01 8.30 18.30
CA GLU A 172 -1.86 8.83 19.66
C GLU A 172 -2.70 10.10 19.87
N ASN A 173 -2.60 11.04 18.92
CA ASN A 173 -3.31 12.32 18.97
C ASN A 173 -4.80 12.22 18.58
N SER A 174 -5.29 11.02 18.27
CA SER A 174 -6.72 10.75 17.99
C SER A 174 -7.33 9.71 18.93
N ASP A 175 -6.71 9.48 20.09
CA ASP A 175 -7.13 8.54 21.13
C ASP A 175 -7.13 7.05 20.71
N HIS A 176 -6.41 6.71 19.64
CA HIS A 176 -6.18 5.32 19.19
C HIS A 176 -4.89 4.75 19.80
N LYS A 177 -4.75 4.83 21.13
CA LYS A 177 -3.48 4.52 21.83
C LYS A 177 -2.97 3.09 21.61
N ASP A 178 -3.88 2.12 21.51
CA ASP A 178 -3.50 0.72 21.22
C ASP A 178 -2.93 0.57 19.80
N ASP A 179 -3.41 1.35 18.82
CA ASP A 179 -2.81 1.36 17.48
C ASP A 179 -1.49 2.14 17.47
N ALA A 180 -1.40 3.26 18.20
CA ALA A 180 -0.14 3.99 18.37
C ALA A 180 0.97 3.08 18.92
N ALA A 181 0.65 2.29 19.95
CA ALA A 181 1.58 1.32 20.53
C ALA A 181 2.08 0.29 19.51
N LYS A 182 1.22 -0.18 18.59
CA LYS A 182 1.64 -1.12 17.52
C LYS A 182 2.70 -0.50 16.61
N TYR A 183 2.48 0.72 16.14
CA TYR A 183 3.42 1.38 15.21
C TYR A 183 4.70 1.84 15.92
N TYR A 184 4.60 2.40 17.13
CA TYR A 184 5.78 2.74 17.92
C TYR A 184 6.60 1.50 18.29
N THR A 185 5.97 0.36 18.57
CA THR A 185 6.67 -0.91 18.82
C THR A 185 7.55 -1.30 17.64
N ARG A 186 7.03 -1.18 16.40
CA ARG A 186 7.82 -1.48 15.19
C ARG A 186 9.06 -0.60 15.07
N LEU A 187 8.96 0.69 15.42
CA LEU A 187 10.10 1.62 15.44
C LEU A 187 11.09 1.24 16.54
N ALA A 188 10.62 0.96 17.75
CA ALA A 188 11.46 0.61 18.89
C ALA A 188 12.18 -0.73 18.73
N ASP A 189 11.50 -1.74 18.18
CA ASP A 189 12.08 -3.07 17.91
C ASP A 189 13.16 -3.01 16.82
N ALA A 190 13.02 -2.07 15.88
CA ALA A 190 14.05 -1.75 14.91
C ALA A 190 15.13 -0.79 15.46
N LYS A 191 15.07 -0.44 16.75
CA LYS A 191 15.97 0.51 17.43
C LYS A 191 16.12 1.85 16.70
N VAL A 192 15.02 2.35 16.12
CA VAL A 192 15.03 3.65 15.43
C VAL A 192 15.25 4.77 16.44
N GLY A 193 16.38 5.46 16.33
CA GLY A 193 16.77 6.55 17.23
C GLY A 193 16.93 7.89 16.51
N GLY A 194 17.63 8.82 17.18
CA GLY A 194 17.89 10.17 16.68
C GLY A 194 16.87 11.21 17.18
N ASN A 195 17.05 12.46 16.72
CA ASN A 195 16.20 13.57 17.12
C ASN A 195 14.75 13.33 16.71
N GLY A 196 13.82 13.52 17.65
CA GLY A 196 12.38 13.34 17.43
C GLY A 196 11.85 11.92 17.71
N PHE A 197 12.71 10.93 17.97
CA PHE A 197 12.27 9.55 18.26
C PHE A 197 12.26 9.18 19.74
N GLU A 198 12.77 10.02 20.66
CA GLU A 198 12.72 9.74 22.10
C GLU A 198 11.27 9.54 22.59
N GLY A 199 10.33 10.30 22.02
CA GLY A 199 8.90 10.19 22.33
C GLY A 199 8.32 8.80 22.07
N VAL A 200 8.86 8.04 21.10
CA VAL A 200 8.46 6.66 20.81
C VAL A 200 8.66 5.77 22.04
N TYR A 201 9.85 5.84 22.63
CA TYR A 201 10.22 5.01 23.78
C TYR A 201 9.51 5.47 25.05
N ARG A 202 9.38 6.79 25.26
CA ARG A 202 8.63 7.35 26.40
C ARG A 202 7.15 6.94 26.37
N PHE A 203 6.55 6.97 25.18
CA PHE A 203 5.19 6.50 24.98
C PHE A 203 5.06 5.02 25.34
N LEU A 204 5.92 4.15 24.79
CA LEU A 204 5.83 2.71 25.01
C LEU A 204 6.05 2.33 26.49
N VAL A 205 7.00 2.96 27.19
CA VAL A 205 7.20 2.76 28.63
C VAL A 205 5.92 3.10 29.40
N THR A 206 5.36 4.29 29.16
CA THR A 206 4.14 4.74 29.85
C THR A 206 2.93 3.86 29.52
N TYR A 207 2.76 3.49 28.25
CA TYR A 207 1.68 2.64 27.76
C TYR A 207 1.72 1.26 28.42
N ASN A 208 2.88 0.61 28.42
CA ASN A 208 3.03 -0.74 28.97
C ASN A 208 2.91 -0.76 30.51
N PHE A 209 3.41 0.27 31.20
CA PHE A 209 3.18 0.42 32.64
C PHE A 209 1.68 0.47 32.96
N ASN A 210 0.92 1.29 32.25
CA ASN A 210 -0.53 1.41 32.43
C ASN A 210 -1.29 0.12 32.08
N LYS A 211 -0.81 -0.64 31.09
CA LYS A 211 -1.34 -1.97 30.73
C LYS A 211 -0.87 -3.09 31.69
N LYS A 212 0.00 -2.77 32.64
CA LYS A 212 0.63 -3.73 33.58
C LYS A 212 1.49 -4.80 32.87
N ASP A 213 1.97 -4.51 31.67
CA ASP A 213 2.94 -5.34 30.96
C ASP A 213 4.35 -4.94 31.38
N LEU A 214 4.80 -5.50 32.50
CA LEU A 214 6.11 -5.19 33.08
C LEU A 214 7.27 -5.68 32.20
N ALA A 215 7.07 -6.76 31.43
CA ALA A 215 8.11 -7.27 30.54
C ALA A 215 8.37 -6.29 29.39
N ALA A 216 7.30 -5.79 28.75
CA ALA A 216 7.41 -4.78 27.71
C ALA A 216 7.88 -3.43 28.26
N PHE A 217 7.44 -3.05 29.47
CA PHE A 217 7.93 -1.86 30.16
C PHE A 217 9.46 -1.88 30.31
N GLU A 218 10.02 -2.93 30.91
CA GLU A 218 11.47 -3.03 31.12
C GLU A 218 12.24 -3.09 29.80
N LYS A 219 11.71 -3.83 28.81
CA LYS A 219 12.29 -3.90 27.46
C LYS A 219 12.45 -2.51 26.84
N TYR A 220 11.36 -1.73 26.76
CA TYR A 220 11.41 -0.43 26.10
C TYR A 220 12.09 0.65 26.94
N LYS A 221 12.08 0.53 28.28
CA LYS A 221 12.91 1.37 29.16
C LYS A 221 14.39 1.16 28.87
N ALA A 222 14.83 -0.10 28.78
CA ALA A 222 16.22 -0.44 28.48
C ALA A 222 16.67 0.06 27.09
N ILE A 223 15.85 -0.13 26.05
CA ILE A 223 16.18 0.40 24.71
C ILE A 223 16.19 1.94 24.71
N GLY A 224 15.25 2.57 25.42
CA GLY A 224 15.24 4.02 25.59
C GLY A 224 16.51 4.54 26.26
N LEU A 225 16.97 3.88 27.32
CA LEU A 225 18.24 4.22 27.99
C LEU A 225 19.46 4.00 27.09
N GLU A 226 19.48 2.93 26.30
CA GLU A 226 20.55 2.64 25.33
C GLU A 226 20.69 3.77 24.29
N LEU A 227 19.57 4.24 23.75
CA LEU A 227 19.55 5.24 22.66
C LEU A 227 19.59 6.69 23.16
N TYR A 228 19.10 6.94 24.38
CA TYR A 228 18.98 8.28 24.99
C TYR A 228 19.54 8.28 26.42
N PRO A 229 20.86 8.03 26.60
CA PRO A 229 21.46 7.86 27.93
C PRO A 229 21.46 9.12 28.82
N GLN A 230 21.13 10.28 28.24
CA GLN A 230 21.01 11.55 28.97
C GLN A 230 19.56 11.85 29.41
N SER A 231 18.59 11.02 29.03
CA SER A 231 17.20 11.21 29.41
C SER A 231 16.93 10.61 30.79
N GLU A 232 16.65 11.47 31.77
CA GLU A 232 16.30 11.06 33.14
C GLU A 232 15.05 10.16 33.19
N PHE A 233 14.19 10.21 32.16
CA PHE A 233 13.00 9.38 32.08
C PHE A 233 13.31 7.87 32.04
N PHE A 234 14.46 7.49 31.46
CA PHE A 234 14.85 6.08 31.33
C PHE A 234 15.84 5.61 32.41
N THR A 235 16.23 6.49 33.34
CA THR A 235 17.10 6.16 34.48
C THR A 235 16.21 5.73 35.65
#